data_AF-A0A844AMP8-F1
#
_entry.id   AF-A0A844AMP8-F1
#
_cell.length_a   1.000
_cell.length_b   1.000
_cell.length_c   1.000
_cell.angle_alpha   90.00
_cell.angle_beta   90.00
_cell.angle_gamma   90.00
#
_symmetry.space_group_name_H-M   'P 1'
#
loop_
_entity.id
_entity.type
_entity.pdbx_description
1 polymer ?
#
loop_
_entity_poly.entity_id
_entity_poly.type
_entity_poly.pdbx_seq_one_letter_code
_entity_poly.pdbx_strand_id
1 'polypeptide(L)'
;MTLKHFFVLTVVLFWLSGWVSVDHGYAFPIALPALAVLVQLGASRVAHRRWPELLLNLCSVLLLLKTILFVLLGLVFKIEAGLEVWLFLDVGALAYVRLLVGILRAQHGQGSRTVVYAAILGSLAIWSWLSAFALNAHRGVDLEGRMSCILKPIGFEYSEELDSLWDMRLPILASFWNSTVDDFELFHAVLFVPGGTPEHYNWSKRHLRFEPIDPANQDAFLPQACP
;
A
#
# COMPACT_ATOMS: atom_id res chain seq x y z
N MET A 1 -15.13 26.71 1.77
CA MET A 1 -14.73 25.44 1.11
C MET A 1 -15.98 24.85 0.47
N THR A 2 -16.03 24.59 -0.85
CA THR A 2 -17.26 24.06 -1.47
C THR A 2 -17.37 22.54 -1.31
N LEU A 3 -18.57 21.97 -1.38
CA LEU A 3 -18.84 20.53 -1.22
C LEU A 3 -17.92 19.63 -2.09
N LYS A 4 -17.56 20.11 -3.29
CA LYS A 4 -16.63 19.41 -4.20
C LYS A 4 -15.20 19.34 -3.67
N HIS A 5 -14.74 20.36 -2.95
CA HIS A 5 -13.40 20.37 -2.34
C HIS A 5 -13.33 19.40 -1.17
N PHE A 6 -14.39 19.37 -0.35
CA PHE A 6 -14.50 18.43 0.74
C PHE A 6 -14.47 16.99 0.23
N PHE A 7 -15.28 16.68 -0.80
CA PHE A 7 -15.31 15.35 -1.40
C PHE A 7 -13.94 14.87 -1.92
N VAL A 8 -13.23 15.70 -2.69
CA VAL A 8 -11.90 15.35 -3.21
C VAL A 8 -10.91 15.10 -2.08
N LEU A 9 -10.89 15.98 -1.08
CA LEU A 9 -10.00 15.84 0.07
C LEU A 9 -10.30 14.54 0.84
N THR A 10 -11.58 14.24 1.10
CA THR A 10 -11.99 13.01 1.79
C THR A 10 -11.56 11.77 1.02
N VAL A 11 -11.75 11.73 -0.30
CA VAL A 11 -11.32 10.58 -1.13
C VAL A 11 -9.81 10.41 -1.09
N VAL A 12 -9.03 11.50 -1.17
CA VAL A 12 -7.57 11.44 -1.12
C VAL A 12 -7.09 10.99 0.26
N LEU A 13 -7.66 11.53 1.34
CA LEU A 13 -7.32 11.11 2.71
C LEU A 13 -7.69 9.65 2.97
N PHE A 14 -8.87 9.22 2.53
CA PHE A 14 -9.29 7.84 2.64
C PHE A 14 -8.38 6.90 1.85
N TRP A 15 -8.02 7.29 0.62
CA TRP A 15 -7.04 6.56 -0.16
C TRP A 15 -5.71 6.45 0.58
N LEU A 16 -5.14 7.56 1.06
CA LEU A 16 -3.88 7.62 1.81
C LEU A 16 -3.88 6.78 3.08
N SER A 17 -5.01 6.74 3.81
CA SER A 17 -5.16 5.86 4.97
C SER A 17 -5.00 4.38 4.63
N GLY A 18 -5.25 4.01 3.37
CA GLY A 18 -4.99 2.68 2.85
C GLY A 18 -3.51 2.36 2.57
N TRP A 19 -2.59 3.31 2.74
CA TRP A 19 -1.15 3.14 2.44
C TRP A 19 -0.23 3.31 3.64
N VAL A 20 -0.63 4.11 4.62
CA VAL A 20 0.26 4.63 5.65
C VAL A 20 -0.10 4.03 7.00
N SER A 21 0.86 3.31 7.59
CA SER A 21 0.84 2.98 9.02
C SER A 21 0.86 4.28 9.83
N VAL A 22 -0.10 4.44 10.75
CA VAL A 22 -0.26 5.66 11.57
C VAL A 22 0.94 5.88 12.49
N ASP A 23 1.69 4.82 12.79
CA ASP A 23 2.74 4.80 13.83
C ASP A 23 4.08 5.35 13.36
N HIS A 24 4.23 5.61 12.07
CA HIS A 24 5.47 6.13 11.53
C HIS A 24 5.23 7.53 10.93
N GLY A 25 5.84 8.54 11.56
CA GLY A 25 5.66 9.96 11.27
C GLY A 25 6.19 10.40 9.90
N TYR A 26 5.55 9.96 8.82
CA TYR A 26 5.99 10.25 7.46
C TYR A 26 5.36 11.55 6.92
N ALA A 27 6.19 12.40 6.31
CA ALA A 27 5.75 13.65 5.66
C ALA A 27 5.00 13.43 4.32
N PHE A 28 5.16 12.25 3.71
CA PHE A 28 4.58 11.88 2.42
C PHE A 28 3.02 11.86 2.37
N PRO A 29 2.30 11.28 3.35
CA PRO A 29 0.83 11.40 3.45
C PRO A 29 0.32 12.83 3.62
N ILE A 30 1.17 13.79 4.02
CA ILE A 30 0.79 15.20 4.14
C ILE A 30 1.04 15.95 2.81
N ALA A 31 2.10 15.58 2.08
CA ALA A 31 2.46 16.21 0.81
C ALA A 31 1.42 15.96 -0.30
N LEU A 32 0.81 14.77 -0.35
CA LEU A 32 -0.18 14.42 -1.39
C LEU A 32 -1.51 15.21 -1.24
N PRO A 33 -2.16 15.25 -0.06
CA PRO A 33 -3.32 16.12 0.17
C PRO A 33 -2.99 17.60 0.00
N ALA A 34 -1.81 18.03 0.46
CA ALA A 34 -1.36 19.40 0.26
C ALA A 34 -1.24 19.74 -1.23
N LEU A 35 -0.72 18.84 -2.06
CA LEU A 35 -0.67 19.01 -3.52
C LEU A 35 -2.07 19.07 -4.13
N ALA A 36 -3.02 18.23 -3.70
CA ALA A 36 -4.41 18.30 -4.17
C ALA A 36 -5.02 19.67 -3.86
N VAL A 37 -4.84 20.14 -2.63
CA VAL A 37 -5.30 21.46 -2.19
C VAL A 37 -4.60 22.59 -2.96
N LEU A 38 -3.29 22.51 -3.17
CA LEU A 38 -2.52 23.51 -3.92
C LEU A 38 -2.90 23.58 -5.40
N VAL A 39 -3.14 22.43 -6.06
CA VAL A 39 -3.63 22.39 -7.44
C VAL A 39 -5.02 23.01 -7.52
N GLN A 40 -5.87 22.74 -6.54
CA GLN A 40 -7.23 23.27 -6.51
C GLN A 40 -7.27 24.78 -6.22
N LEU A 41 -6.44 25.26 -5.29
CA LEU A 41 -6.26 26.69 -5.00
C LEU A 41 -5.59 27.42 -6.16
N GLY A 42 -4.57 26.82 -6.77
CA GLY A 42 -3.87 27.34 -7.94
C GLY A 42 -4.77 27.42 -9.17
N ALA A 43 -5.64 26.41 -9.38
CA ALA A 43 -6.62 26.43 -10.47
C ALA A 43 -7.53 27.66 -10.42
N SER A 44 -7.94 28.07 -9.21
CA SER A 44 -8.79 29.25 -9.02
C SER A 44 -8.07 30.58 -9.31
N ARG A 45 -6.73 30.63 -9.19
CA ARG A 45 -5.92 31.84 -9.40
C ARG A 45 -5.26 31.92 -10.77
N VAL A 46 -5.17 30.80 -11.49
CA VAL A 46 -4.43 30.67 -12.75
C VAL A 46 -5.33 30.15 -13.89
N ALA A 47 -6.62 30.50 -13.85
CA ALA A 47 -7.69 30.03 -14.74
C ALA A 47 -7.48 30.22 -16.26
N HIS A 48 -6.36 30.82 -16.67
CA HIS A 48 -5.98 31.02 -18.07
C HIS A 48 -4.74 30.25 -18.51
N ARG A 49 -3.97 29.62 -17.60
CA ARG A 49 -2.76 28.87 -17.98
C ARG A 49 -3.04 27.37 -18.06
N ARG A 50 -2.84 26.80 -19.25
CA ARG A 50 -3.03 25.36 -19.53
C ARG A 50 -1.81 24.48 -19.21
N TRP A 51 -0.64 25.06 -18.96
CA TRP A 51 0.59 24.28 -18.71
C TRP A 51 0.50 23.29 -17.53
N PRO A 52 -0.21 23.56 -16.41
CA PRO A 52 -0.30 22.60 -15.30
C PRO A 52 -1.05 21.34 -15.72
N GLU A 53 -2.12 21.49 -16.51
CA GLU A 53 -2.86 20.36 -17.07
C GLU A 53 -1.97 19.55 -18.02
N LEU A 54 -1.17 20.23 -18.85
CA LEU A 54 -0.30 19.60 -19.83
C LEU A 54 0.81 18.78 -19.17
N LEU A 55 1.43 19.32 -18.11
CA LEU A 55 2.40 18.59 -17.30
C LEU A 55 1.78 17.38 -16.60
N LEU A 56 0.63 17.54 -15.94
CA LEU A 56 -0.03 16.42 -15.27
C LEU A 56 -0.47 15.33 -16.27
N ASN A 57 -0.93 15.72 -17.47
CA ASN A 57 -1.21 14.77 -18.54
C ASN A 57 0.06 14.03 -18.98
N LEU A 58 1.17 14.74 -19.19
CA LEU A 58 2.46 14.14 -19.52
C LEU A 58 2.91 13.16 -18.43
N CYS A 59 2.86 13.55 -17.15
CA CYS A 59 3.14 12.66 -16.03
C CYS A 59 2.25 11.41 -16.04
N SER A 60 0.96 11.55 -16.33
CA SER A 60 0.04 10.42 -16.40
C SER A 60 0.36 9.46 -17.54
N VAL A 61 0.83 9.97 -18.68
CA VAL A 61 1.26 9.14 -19.82
C VAL A 61 2.56 8.42 -19.49
N LEU A 62 3.54 9.12 -18.89
CA LEU A 62 4.80 8.51 -18.48
C LEU A 62 4.59 7.43 -17.42
N LEU A 63 3.73 7.68 -16.43
CA LEU A 63 3.34 6.67 -15.44
C LEU A 63 2.70 5.45 -16.11
N LEU A 64 1.75 5.66 -17.02
CA LEU A 64 1.11 4.55 -17.75
C LEU A 64 2.12 3.73 -18.56
N LEU A 65 3.05 4.40 -19.26
CA LEU A 65 4.11 3.71 -20.02
C LEU A 65 5.03 2.92 -19.09
N LYS A 66 5.41 3.49 -17.95
CA LYS A 66 6.18 2.79 -16.91
C LYS A 66 5.43 1.55 -16.43
N THR A 67 4.14 1.66 -16.09
CA THR A 67 3.33 0.53 -15.63
C THR A 67 3.20 -0.56 -16.68
N ILE A 68 2.91 -0.20 -17.94
CA ILE A 68 2.83 -1.16 -19.05
C ILE A 68 4.18 -1.89 -19.22
N LEU A 69 5.28 -1.14 -19.23
CA LEU A 69 6.62 -1.72 -19.33
C LEU A 69 6.89 -2.69 -18.17
N PHE A 70 6.55 -2.30 -16.94
CA PHE A 70 6.77 -3.12 -15.75
C PHE A 70 5.96 -4.42 -15.78
N VAL A 71 4.70 -4.36 -16.22
CA VAL A 71 3.85 -5.55 -16.43
C VAL A 71 4.42 -6.46 -17.51
N LEU A 72 4.84 -5.90 -18.65
CA LEU A 72 5.44 -6.69 -19.73
C LEU A 72 6.74 -7.37 -19.28
N LEU A 73 7.60 -6.66 -18.57
CA LEU A 73 8.81 -7.22 -17.98
C LEU A 73 8.45 -8.33 -16.97
N GLY A 74 7.47 -8.11 -16.11
CA GLY A 74 7.00 -9.12 -15.15
C GLY A 74 6.51 -10.40 -15.84
N LEU A 75 5.78 -10.27 -16.96
CA LEU A 75 5.33 -11.41 -17.76
C LEU A 75 6.49 -12.15 -18.45
N VAL A 76 7.47 -11.42 -18.98
CA VAL A 76 8.64 -12.00 -19.68
C VAL A 76 9.58 -12.70 -18.71
N PHE A 77 9.87 -12.07 -17.58
CA PHE A 77 10.83 -12.54 -16.59
C PHE A 77 10.19 -13.36 -15.46
N LYS A 78 8.88 -13.61 -15.51
CA LYS A 78 8.09 -14.32 -14.48
C LYS A 78 8.32 -13.75 -13.07
N ILE A 79 8.32 -12.42 -12.97
CA ILE A 79 8.43 -11.73 -11.68
C ILE A 79 7.04 -11.77 -11.04
N GLU A 80 6.80 -12.80 -10.23
CA GLU A 80 5.52 -13.01 -9.54
C GLU A 80 5.47 -12.28 -8.19
N ALA A 81 6.60 -12.16 -7.49
CA ALA A 81 6.66 -11.51 -6.20
C ALA A 81 6.46 -9.99 -6.34
N GLY A 82 5.32 -9.51 -5.84
CA GLY A 82 5.00 -8.11 -5.58
C GLY A 82 4.80 -7.19 -6.80
N LEU A 83 4.75 -7.74 -8.02
CA LEU A 83 4.22 -7.03 -9.20
C LEU A 83 2.81 -6.46 -8.91
N GLU A 84 2.01 -7.18 -8.15
CA GLU A 84 0.66 -6.77 -7.73
C GLU A 84 0.67 -5.50 -6.88
N VAL A 85 1.64 -5.36 -5.98
CA VAL A 85 1.80 -4.18 -5.13
C VAL A 85 2.22 -2.97 -5.96
N TRP A 86 3.16 -3.17 -6.90
CA TRP A 86 3.55 -2.12 -7.85
C TRP A 86 2.40 -1.67 -8.75
N LEU A 87 1.61 -2.62 -9.24
CA LEU A 87 0.40 -2.33 -10.02
C LEU A 87 -0.62 -1.54 -9.20
N PHE A 88 -0.86 -1.95 -7.95
CA PHE A 88 -1.75 -1.26 -7.03
C PHE A 88 -1.29 0.19 -6.81
N LEU A 89 0.01 0.41 -6.56
CA LEU A 89 0.65 1.74 -6.42
C LEU A 89 0.49 2.59 -7.68
N ASP A 90 0.87 2.06 -8.83
CA ASP A 90 0.88 2.79 -10.08
C ASP A 90 -0.54 3.15 -10.55
N VAL A 91 -1.51 2.25 -10.39
CA VAL A 91 -2.92 2.52 -10.72
C VAL A 91 -3.49 3.59 -9.78
N GLY A 92 -3.16 3.53 -8.48
CA GLY A 92 -3.53 4.56 -7.52
C GLY A 92 -2.95 5.92 -7.88
N ALA A 93 -1.65 5.99 -8.16
CA ALA A 93 -0.96 7.22 -8.57
C ALA A 93 -1.54 7.78 -9.88
N LEU A 94 -1.80 6.93 -10.87
CA LEU A 94 -2.41 7.33 -12.14
C LEU A 94 -3.82 7.90 -11.92
N ALA A 95 -4.65 7.23 -11.12
CA ALA A 95 -5.99 7.71 -10.79
C ALA A 95 -5.93 9.06 -10.06
N TYR A 96 -4.99 9.24 -9.14
CA TYR A 96 -4.77 10.50 -8.44
C TYR A 96 -4.36 11.63 -9.40
N VAL A 97 -3.37 11.42 -10.27
CA VAL A 97 -2.97 12.44 -11.26
C VAL A 97 -4.13 12.79 -12.19
N ARG A 98 -4.89 11.80 -12.64
CA ARG A 98 -6.06 12.01 -13.51
C ARG A 98 -7.23 12.70 -12.79
N LEU A 99 -7.38 12.49 -11.49
CA LEU A 99 -8.31 13.25 -10.65
C LEU A 99 -7.94 14.74 -10.67
N LEU A 100 -6.64 15.06 -10.47
CA LEU A 100 -6.14 16.44 -10.52
C LEU A 100 -6.36 17.10 -11.89
N VAL A 101 -6.09 16.38 -12.99
CA VAL A 101 -6.40 16.86 -14.35
C VAL A 101 -7.90 17.12 -14.50
N GLY A 102 -8.76 16.22 -14.01
CA GLY A 102 -10.21 16.39 -14.05
C GLY A 102 -10.69 17.63 -13.27
N ILE A 103 -10.05 17.94 -12.15
CA ILE A 103 -10.33 19.16 -11.37
C ILE A 103 -9.98 20.41 -12.19
N LEU A 104 -8.81 20.43 -12.83
CA LEU A 104 -8.38 21.54 -13.69
C LEU A 104 -9.33 21.72 -14.89
N ARG A 105 -9.75 20.64 -15.54
CA ARG A 105 -10.68 20.70 -16.69
C ARG A 105 -12.06 21.20 -16.31
N ALA A 106 -12.59 20.76 -15.17
CA ALA A 106 -13.90 21.20 -14.68
C ALA A 106 -13.95 22.72 -14.43
N GLN A 107 -12.85 23.32 -13.99
CA GLN A 107 -12.73 24.77 -13.80
C GLN A 107 -12.74 25.55 -15.12
N HIS A 108 -12.26 24.94 -16.21
CA HIS A 108 -12.28 25.53 -17.55
C HIS A 108 -13.58 25.23 -18.32
N GLY A 109 -14.63 24.74 -17.66
CA GLY A 109 -15.90 24.38 -18.31
C GLY A 109 -15.82 23.18 -19.26
N GLN A 110 -14.72 22.41 -19.21
CA GLN A 110 -14.55 21.21 -20.02
C GLN A 110 -15.09 19.98 -19.27
N GLY A 111 -15.50 18.96 -20.04
CA GLY A 111 -15.95 17.69 -19.48
C GLY A 111 -14.90 17.07 -18.55
N SER A 112 -15.33 16.63 -17.37
CA SER A 112 -14.47 16.05 -16.35
C SER A 112 -14.93 14.66 -15.95
N ARG A 113 -13.95 13.75 -15.75
CA ARG A 113 -14.15 12.38 -15.26
C ARG A 113 -13.71 12.21 -13.80
N THR A 114 -13.68 13.29 -13.02
CA THR A 114 -13.25 13.30 -11.60
C THR A 114 -13.95 12.20 -10.78
N VAL A 115 -15.25 11.95 -11.00
CA VAL A 115 -16.00 10.90 -10.27
C VAL A 115 -15.45 9.50 -10.53
N VAL A 116 -15.07 9.19 -11.78
CA VAL A 116 -14.51 7.88 -12.14
C VAL A 116 -13.18 7.66 -11.43
N TYR A 117 -12.29 8.66 -11.46
CA TYR A 117 -10.99 8.54 -10.82
C TYR A 117 -11.10 8.51 -9.29
N ALA A 118 -12.04 9.25 -8.71
CA ALA A 118 -12.36 9.18 -7.29
C ALA A 118 -12.88 7.78 -6.90
N ALA A 119 -13.73 7.18 -7.72
CA ALA A 119 -14.23 5.83 -7.51
C ALA A 119 -13.09 4.79 -7.56
N ILE A 120 -12.15 4.91 -8.51
CA ILE A 120 -10.97 4.03 -8.57
C ILE A 120 -10.15 4.14 -7.27
N LEU A 121 -9.83 5.35 -6.82
CA LEU A 121 -9.10 5.56 -5.56
C LEU A 121 -9.85 4.98 -4.35
N GLY A 122 -11.17 5.21 -4.29
CA GLY A 122 -12.02 4.66 -3.23
C GLY A 122 -12.04 3.13 -3.23
N SER A 123 -12.16 2.49 -4.40
CA SER A 123 -12.13 1.03 -4.52
C SER A 123 -10.78 0.45 -4.09
N LEU A 124 -9.67 1.09 -4.47
CA LEU A 124 -8.33 0.68 -4.02
C LEU A 124 -8.18 0.80 -2.51
N ALA A 125 -8.72 1.88 -1.92
CA ALA A 125 -8.72 2.09 -0.48
C ALA A 125 -9.59 1.05 0.25
N ILE A 126 -10.78 0.74 -0.26
CA ILE A 126 -11.66 -0.29 0.31
C ILE A 126 -10.99 -1.66 0.23
N TRP A 127 -10.48 -2.03 -0.96
CA TRP A 127 -9.74 -3.28 -1.13
C TRP A 127 -8.61 -3.36 -0.11
N SER A 128 -7.88 -2.25 0.03
CA SER A 128 -6.81 -2.12 1.00
C SER A 128 -7.33 -2.41 2.42
N TRP A 129 -8.27 -1.62 2.94
CA TRP A 129 -8.83 -1.83 4.28
C TRP A 129 -9.40 -3.23 4.50
N LEU A 130 -10.13 -3.79 3.52
CA LEU A 130 -10.67 -5.15 3.61
C LEU A 130 -9.57 -6.20 3.71
N SER A 131 -8.48 -6.08 2.95
CA SER A 131 -7.33 -6.96 3.10
C SER A 131 -6.79 -6.88 4.52
N ALA A 132 -6.66 -5.70 5.11
CA ALA A 132 -6.17 -5.57 6.48
C ALA A 132 -7.07 -6.20 7.52
N PHE A 133 -8.39 -5.97 7.41
CA PHE A 133 -9.34 -6.60 8.31
C PHE A 133 -9.35 -8.11 8.15
N ALA A 134 -9.18 -8.62 6.94
CA ALA A 134 -9.01 -10.05 6.69
C ALA A 134 -7.73 -10.58 7.33
N LEU A 135 -6.58 -9.88 7.21
CA LEU A 135 -5.34 -10.24 7.91
C LEU A 135 -5.56 -10.33 9.43
N ASN A 136 -6.21 -9.30 10.00
CA ASN A 136 -6.47 -9.23 11.43
C ASN A 136 -7.41 -10.34 11.90
N ALA A 137 -8.49 -10.61 11.15
CA ALA A 137 -9.45 -11.66 11.46
C ALA A 137 -8.87 -13.07 11.26
N HIS A 138 -7.96 -13.24 10.31
CA HIS A 138 -7.31 -14.51 9.99
C HIS A 138 -5.90 -14.66 10.59
N ARG A 139 -5.59 -13.88 11.62
CA ARG A 139 -4.39 -14.10 12.45
C ARG A 139 -4.39 -15.51 13.08
N GLY A 140 -5.58 -16.12 13.20
CA GLY A 140 -5.76 -17.56 13.42
C GLY A 140 -5.48 -18.05 14.84
N VAL A 141 -5.04 -17.17 15.74
CA VAL A 141 -4.69 -17.50 17.13
C VAL A 141 -5.26 -16.42 18.06
N ASP A 142 -5.89 -16.88 19.14
CA ASP A 142 -6.39 -16.02 20.21
C ASP A 142 -5.20 -15.48 21.01
N LEU A 143 -5.07 -14.16 21.11
CA LEU A 143 -3.96 -13.49 21.82
C LEU A 143 -4.12 -13.55 23.34
N GLU A 144 -5.22 -14.12 23.83
CA GLU A 144 -5.51 -14.26 25.24
C GLU A 144 -4.69 -15.40 25.88
N GLY A 145 -3.39 -15.18 26.05
CA GLY A 145 -2.55 -16.00 26.91
C GLY A 145 -1.20 -16.35 26.30
N ARG A 146 -0.17 -15.67 26.80
CA ARG A 146 1.28 -15.74 26.46
C ARG A 146 1.71 -14.83 25.30
N MET A 147 2.95 -14.35 25.42
CA MET A 147 3.66 -13.46 24.51
C MET A 147 3.76 -14.11 23.12
N SER A 148 2.72 -13.99 22.31
CA SER A 148 2.76 -14.35 20.90
C SER A 148 3.10 -13.11 20.10
N CYS A 149 4.05 -13.25 19.19
CA CYS A 149 4.56 -12.15 18.36
C CYS A 149 4.55 -12.59 16.91
N ILE A 150 4.40 -11.62 16.02
CA ILE A 150 4.63 -11.82 14.59
C ILE A 150 6.02 -11.29 14.32
N LEU A 151 6.87 -12.12 13.72
CA LEU A 151 8.27 -11.80 13.47
C LEU A 151 8.49 -11.69 11.97
N LYS A 152 9.24 -10.66 11.56
CA LYS A 152 9.70 -10.45 10.17
C LYS A 152 11.22 -10.72 10.07
N PRO A 153 11.72 -11.12 8.89
CA PRO A 153 13.13 -11.41 8.71
C PRO A 153 13.97 -10.13 8.74
N ILE A 154 15.15 -10.23 9.33
CA ILE A 154 16.31 -9.37 9.08
C ILE A 154 17.37 -10.27 8.44
N GLY A 155 17.57 -10.15 7.12
CA GLY A 155 18.42 -11.09 6.38
C GLY A 155 17.81 -12.50 6.36
N PHE A 156 18.44 -13.47 7.02
CA PHE A 156 17.96 -14.86 7.09
C PHE A 156 17.30 -15.24 8.43
N GLU A 157 17.23 -14.32 9.40
CA GLU A 157 16.75 -14.60 10.76
C GLU A 157 15.46 -13.82 11.08
N TYR A 158 14.50 -14.46 11.74
CA TYR A 158 13.25 -13.82 12.23
C TYR A 158 13.46 -13.16 13.59
N SER A 159 14.19 -12.05 13.63
CA SER A 159 14.64 -11.41 14.87
C SER A 159 13.92 -10.11 15.24
N GLU A 160 13.06 -9.58 14.37
CA GLU A 160 12.33 -8.32 14.61
C GLU A 160 10.83 -8.57 14.75
N GLU A 161 10.24 -8.04 15.82
CA GLU A 161 8.78 -8.03 15.96
C GLU A 161 8.17 -7.08 14.93
N LEU A 162 7.09 -7.53 14.32
CA LEU A 162 6.28 -6.73 13.44
C LEU A 162 5.41 -5.81 14.28
N ASP A 163 5.82 -4.55 14.38
CA ASP A 163 5.11 -3.50 15.11
C ASP A 163 3.68 -3.25 14.58
N SER A 164 3.43 -3.53 13.30
CA SER A 164 2.16 -3.24 12.65
C SER A 164 1.79 -4.28 11.59
N LEU A 165 0.61 -4.90 11.76
CA LEU A 165 -0.01 -5.77 10.74
C LEU A 165 -0.23 -5.04 9.39
N TRP A 166 -0.24 -3.70 9.41
CA TRP A 166 -0.35 -2.88 8.21
C TRP A 166 0.89 -2.95 7.35
N ASP A 167 2.06 -3.18 7.94
CA ASP A 167 3.34 -3.26 7.23
C ASP A 167 3.44 -4.56 6.40
N MET A 168 2.68 -5.59 6.76
CA MET A 168 2.55 -6.82 5.96
C MET A 168 1.78 -6.63 4.66
N ARG A 169 1.02 -5.54 4.51
CA ARG A 169 0.15 -5.33 3.34
C ARG A 169 0.89 -4.73 2.16
N LEU A 170 1.86 -3.87 2.45
CA LEU A 170 2.66 -3.16 1.45
C LEU A 170 4.14 -3.26 1.85
N PRO A 171 4.71 -4.47 1.81
CA PRO A 171 6.07 -4.71 2.31
C PRO A 171 7.13 -3.87 1.59
N ILE A 172 6.86 -3.41 0.36
CA ILE A 172 7.71 -2.46 -0.39
C ILE A 172 7.82 -1.12 0.31
N LEU A 173 6.71 -0.57 0.81
CA LEU A 173 6.75 0.74 1.48
C LEU A 173 7.43 0.63 2.83
N ALA A 174 7.16 -0.45 3.57
CA ALA A 174 7.84 -0.75 4.82
C ALA A 174 9.35 -0.95 4.61
N SER A 175 9.77 -1.71 3.58
CA SER A 175 11.19 -1.96 3.29
C SER A 175 11.91 -0.72 2.74
N PHE A 176 11.26 0.08 1.89
CA PHE A 176 11.80 1.36 1.42
C PHE A 176 12.02 2.35 2.58
N TRP A 177 11.25 2.24 3.66
CA TRP A 177 11.34 3.13 4.82
C TRP A 177 12.30 2.63 5.91
N ASN A 178 12.49 1.31 6.04
CA ASN A 178 13.38 0.70 7.04
C ASN A 178 14.74 0.21 6.50
N SER A 179 15.02 0.38 5.21
CA SER A 179 16.35 0.23 4.57
C SER A 179 17.08 -1.10 4.84
N THR A 180 16.60 -2.19 4.25
CA THR A 180 17.46 -3.30 3.76
C THR A 180 16.92 -3.75 2.40
N VAL A 181 17.78 -3.73 1.39
CA VAL A 181 17.42 -3.71 -0.05
C VAL A 181 17.01 -5.09 -0.61
N ASP A 182 17.04 -6.17 0.19
CA ASP A 182 16.87 -7.54 -0.34
C ASP A 182 15.49 -8.19 -0.08
N ASP A 183 14.57 -7.56 0.65
CA ASP A 183 13.42 -8.29 1.23
C ASP A 183 12.14 -8.33 0.40
N PHE A 184 12.17 -7.98 -0.89
CA PHE A 184 10.94 -7.97 -1.68
C PHE A 184 10.40 -9.38 -1.98
N GLU A 185 11.29 -10.35 -2.21
CA GLU A 185 10.95 -11.77 -2.36
C GLU A 185 10.85 -12.49 -1.01
N LEU A 186 11.48 -11.93 0.04
CA LEU A 186 11.62 -12.52 1.37
C LEU A 186 10.63 -12.00 2.42
N PHE A 187 9.80 -10.99 2.14
CA PHE A 187 8.81 -10.57 3.12
C PHE A 187 7.83 -11.73 3.38
N HIS A 188 8.10 -12.36 4.51
CA HIS A 188 7.54 -13.58 5.05
C HIS A 188 7.44 -13.30 6.54
N ALA A 189 6.29 -13.54 7.14
CA ALA A 189 6.13 -13.34 8.57
C ALA A 189 5.88 -14.69 9.22
N VAL A 190 6.47 -14.89 10.38
CA VAL A 190 6.22 -16.06 11.22
C VAL A 190 5.48 -15.59 12.46
N LEU A 191 4.34 -16.20 12.75
CA LEU A 191 3.69 -16.07 14.03
C LEU A 191 4.26 -17.13 14.97
N PHE A 192 4.85 -16.68 16.08
CA PHE A 192 5.34 -17.55 17.15
C PHE A 192 4.34 -17.56 18.31
N VAL A 193 3.96 -18.77 18.75
CA VAL A 193 2.97 -19.02 19.81
C VAL A 193 3.60 -19.94 20.86
N PRO A 194 4.20 -19.40 21.94
CA PRO A 194 4.97 -20.20 22.88
C PRO A 194 4.14 -21.25 23.61
N GLY A 195 4.52 -22.52 23.47
CA GLY A 195 3.80 -23.67 24.03
C GLY A 195 2.46 -23.98 23.36
N GLY A 196 2.21 -23.44 22.16
CA GLY A 196 1.18 -23.92 21.23
C GLY A 196 1.63 -25.20 20.50
N THR A 197 0.72 -25.85 19.78
CA THR A 197 1.09 -26.97 18.89
C THR A 197 0.35 -26.83 17.56
N PRO A 198 1.04 -26.44 16.47
CA PRO A 198 2.46 -26.11 16.39
C PRO A 198 2.80 -24.74 17.03
N GLU A 199 4.07 -24.53 17.36
CA GLU A 199 4.55 -23.26 17.93
C GLU A 199 4.78 -22.17 16.87
N HIS A 200 4.94 -22.56 15.60
CA HIS A 200 5.23 -21.66 14.49
C HIS A 200 4.19 -21.76 13.40
N TYR A 201 3.78 -20.60 12.90
CA TYR A 201 2.87 -20.50 11.77
C TYR A 201 3.47 -19.57 10.71
N ASN A 202 3.38 -19.99 9.46
CA ASN A 202 3.87 -19.25 8.30
C ASN A 202 2.73 -18.39 7.73
N TRP A 203 3.02 -17.13 7.42
CA TRP A 203 2.13 -16.30 6.63
C TRP A 203 1.91 -16.83 5.20
N SER A 204 0.73 -17.43 4.97
CA SER A 204 0.33 -17.91 3.66
C SER A 204 -0.24 -16.76 2.83
N LYS A 205 0.55 -16.23 1.87
CA LYS A 205 0.08 -15.23 0.89
C LYS A 205 -1.14 -15.73 0.08
N ARG A 206 -1.21 -17.04 -0.19
CA ARG A 206 -2.29 -17.68 -0.95
C ARG A 206 -3.60 -17.74 -0.18
N HIS A 207 -3.54 -18.09 1.11
CA HIS A 207 -4.73 -18.27 1.94
C HIS A 207 -5.04 -17.07 2.83
N LEU A 208 -4.18 -16.03 2.80
CA LEU A 208 -4.26 -14.81 3.59
C LEU A 208 -4.48 -15.10 5.08
N ARG A 209 -3.71 -16.05 5.62
CA ARG A 209 -3.75 -16.45 7.02
C ARG A 209 -2.41 -17.04 7.45
N PHE A 210 -2.19 -17.11 8.75
CA PHE A 210 -1.10 -17.91 9.32
C PHE A 210 -1.47 -19.40 9.25
N GLU A 211 -0.63 -20.19 8.59
CA GLU A 211 -0.80 -21.63 8.44
C GLU A 211 0.24 -22.37 9.27
N PRO A 212 -0.15 -23.47 9.93
CA PRO A 212 0.77 -24.24 10.78
C PRO A 212 1.98 -24.71 9.96
N ILE A 213 3.18 -24.46 10.47
CA ILE A 213 4.39 -25.07 9.92
C ILE A 213 4.44 -26.50 10.44
N ASP A 214 4.65 -27.45 9.53
CA ASP A 214 4.86 -28.85 9.91
C ASP A 214 6.09 -28.93 10.83
N PRO A 215 5.96 -29.47 12.06
CA PRO A 215 7.10 -29.65 12.96
C PRO A 215 8.26 -30.43 12.32
N ALA A 216 7.99 -31.30 11.35
CA ALA A 216 9.00 -32.06 10.63
C ALA A 216 9.83 -31.21 9.64
N ASN A 217 9.33 -30.03 9.25
CA ASN A 217 9.98 -29.09 8.33
C ASN A 217 10.36 -27.78 9.03
N GLN A 218 10.57 -27.80 10.35
CA GLN A 218 11.06 -26.62 11.07
C GLN A 218 12.50 -26.32 10.65
N ASP A 219 12.69 -25.21 9.94
CA ASP A 219 14.01 -24.68 9.65
C ASP A 219 14.70 -24.25 10.96
N ALA A 220 16.02 -24.47 11.04
CA ALA A 220 16.83 -24.09 12.22
C ALA A 220 16.83 -22.57 12.52
N PHE A 221 16.31 -21.76 11.59
CA PHE A 221 16.22 -20.30 11.68
C PHE A 221 14.88 -19.80 12.24
N LEU A 222 13.97 -20.71 12.61
CA LEU A 222 12.70 -20.32 13.24
C LEU A 222 12.93 -19.79 14.66
N PRO A 223 12.24 -18.70 15.03
CA PRO A 223 12.47 -18.00 16.30
C PRO A 223 12.01 -18.86 17.48
N GLN A 224 12.84 -18.96 18.51
CA GLN A 224 12.53 -19.76 19.71
C GLN A 224 11.86 -18.92 20.82
N ALA A 225 11.82 -17.60 20.66
CA ALA A 225 11.25 -16.66 21.61
C ALA A 225 10.79 -15.40 20.86
N CYS A 226 9.87 -14.65 21.49
CA CYS A 226 9.63 -13.26 21.11
C CYS A 226 10.76 -12.38 21.67
N PRO A 227 11.28 -11.42 20.89
CA PRO A 227 12.28 -10.44 21.33
C PRO A 227 11.73 -9.47 22.40
#